data_AF-A0A2H5DVX4-F1
#
_entry.id   AF-A0A2H5DVX4-F1
#
_cell.length_a   1.000
_cell.length_b   1.000
_cell.length_c   1.000
_cell.angle_alpha   90.00
_cell.angle_beta   90.00
_cell.angle_gamma   90.00
#
_symmetry.space_group_name_H-M   'P 1'
#
loop_
_entity.id
_entity.type
_entity.pdbx_description
1 polymer ?
#
loop_
_entity_poly.entity_id
_entity_poly.type
_entity_poly.pdbx_seq_one_letter_code
_entity_poly.pdbx_strand_id
1 'polypeptide(L)'
;MRLYRTDAFPLPLPTGHRFPAEKYRLLAERVAAWAAPWMEVAPAATPYELTRAHDPAYVAAVEDGSLDARSQREIGLPWSLELAERSRRSVGATIAASRSALQHGCGVNLAGGTHHAGRDGGAGFCVFNDIAVAALLMLDEARARRILVVDLDVHQGDGTAAIAAGEPRIFTFSMHGERNFPFRRVAGSLDIDLPDGTGDAVYLDALRDALPRAFAAARPDLVFYLAGADPYRGDRLGRLALSFAGLAARDRLVMEACRRHDAALVLTMAGGYADPIADTVTIQAETVRLACQLFGDAALGPAAARHG
;
A
#
# COMPACT_ATOMS: atom_id res chain seq x y z
N MET A 1 -7.84 -16.52 -1.73
CA MET A 1 -7.44 -15.17 -1.32
C MET A 1 -8.61 -14.45 -0.64
N ARG A 2 -8.33 -13.43 0.17
CA ARG A 2 -9.35 -12.54 0.78
C ARG A 2 -9.04 -11.07 0.49
N LEU A 3 -10.08 -10.25 0.45
CA LEU A 3 -10.01 -8.80 0.25
C LEU A 3 -10.52 -8.09 1.50
N TYR A 4 -9.73 -7.21 2.08
CA TYR A 4 -10.05 -6.52 3.32
C TYR A 4 -10.48 -5.08 3.03
N ARG A 5 -11.68 -4.74 3.49
CA ARG A 5 -12.29 -3.42 3.28
C ARG A 5 -12.26 -2.62 4.59
N THR A 6 -11.99 -1.32 4.46
CA THR A 6 -11.95 -0.39 5.60
C THR A 6 -13.01 0.69 5.51
N ASP A 7 -13.81 0.74 4.44
CA ASP A 7 -14.84 1.77 4.21
C ASP A 7 -15.98 1.77 5.25
N ALA A 8 -16.15 0.66 5.99
CA ALA A 8 -17.02 0.60 7.17
C ALA A 8 -16.58 1.53 8.32
N PHE A 9 -15.35 2.06 8.26
CA PHE A 9 -14.77 2.99 9.23
C PHE A 9 -14.49 4.33 8.54
N PRO A 10 -15.49 5.22 8.47
CA PRO A 10 -15.38 6.47 7.72
C PRO A 10 -14.32 7.40 8.34
N LEU A 11 -13.76 8.26 7.51
CA LEU A 11 -12.88 9.35 7.94
C LEU A 11 -13.53 10.67 7.55
N PRO A 12 -14.35 11.27 8.43
CA PRO A 12 -14.93 12.57 8.16
C PRO A 12 -13.81 13.61 8.14
N LEU A 13 -13.72 14.35 7.03
CA LEU A 13 -12.74 15.42 6.84
C LEU A 13 -13.47 16.73 6.52
N PRO A 14 -12.86 17.88 6.84
CA PRO A 14 -13.41 19.17 6.43
C PRO A 14 -13.63 19.24 4.92
N THR A 15 -14.69 19.92 4.48
CA THR A 15 -14.98 20.16 3.07
C THR A 15 -13.76 20.78 2.37
N GLY A 16 -13.38 20.24 1.22
CA GLY A 16 -12.21 20.70 0.45
C GLY A 16 -10.86 20.19 0.96
N HIS A 17 -10.84 19.30 1.96
CA HIS A 17 -9.59 18.65 2.37
C HIS A 17 -8.97 17.88 1.20
N ARG A 18 -7.64 17.97 1.06
CA ARG A 18 -6.93 17.37 -0.08
C ARG A 18 -7.00 15.84 -0.08
N PHE A 19 -7.08 15.19 1.08
CA PHE A 19 -7.12 13.73 1.14
C PHE A 19 -8.50 13.17 0.67
N PRO A 20 -8.53 12.33 -0.37
CA PRO A 20 -9.77 11.86 -1.00
C PRO A 20 -10.33 10.63 -0.26
N ALA A 21 -10.81 10.82 0.97
CA ALA A 21 -11.29 9.72 1.82
C ALA A 21 -12.43 8.90 1.16
N GLU A 22 -13.21 9.51 0.28
CA GLU A 22 -14.30 8.85 -0.44
C GLU A 22 -13.84 7.72 -1.39
N LYS A 23 -12.57 7.72 -1.83
CA LYS A 23 -12.03 6.69 -2.73
C LYS A 23 -12.19 5.28 -2.15
N TYR A 24 -12.07 5.13 -0.83
CA TYR A 24 -12.16 3.83 -0.17
C TYR A 24 -13.56 3.22 -0.26
N ARG A 25 -14.60 4.04 -0.05
CA ARG A 25 -16.00 3.60 -0.19
C ARG A 25 -16.31 3.27 -1.65
N LEU A 26 -15.93 4.16 -2.57
CA LEU A 26 -16.17 3.97 -4.00
C LEU A 26 -15.48 2.72 -4.56
N LEU A 27 -14.23 2.46 -4.15
CA LEU A 27 -13.51 1.24 -4.50
C LEU A 27 -14.18 0.00 -3.92
N ALA A 28 -14.53 0.03 -2.62
CA ALA A 28 -15.18 -1.11 -1.98
C ALA A 28 -16.53 -1.45 -2.65
N GLU A 29 -17.33 -0.45 -3.02
CA GLU A 29 -18.56 -0.65 -3.80
C GLU A 29 -18.28 -1.25 -5.19
N ARG A 30 -17.29 -0.72 -5.92
CA ARG A 30 -16.90 -1.22 -7.25
C ARG A 30 -16.45 -2.68 -7.21
N VAL A 31 -15.67 -3.05 -6.20
CA VAL A 31 -15.16 -4.43 -6.03
C VAL A 31 -16.26 -5.36 -5.51
N ALA A 32 -17.11 -4.90 -4.59
CA ALA A 32 -18.21 -5.70 -4.04
C ALA A 32 -19.20 -6.15 -5.11
N ALA A 33 -19.37 -5.39 -6.19
CA ALA A 33 -20.23 -5.75 -7.31
C ALA A 33 -19.90 -7.13 -7.93
N TRP A 34 -18.66 -7.62 -7.78
CA TRP A 34 -18.23 -8.90 -8.35
C TRP A 34 -17.41 -9.79 -7.39
N ALA A 35 -16.96 -9.27 -6.25
CA ALA A 35 -16.15 -10.02 -5.27
C ALA A 35 -16.69 -9.98 -3.82
N ALA A 36 -17.93 -9.56 -3.59
CA ALA A 36 -18.50 -9.46 -2.23
C ALA A 36 -18.29 -10.72 -1.34
N PRO A 37 -18.45 -11.97 -1.81
CA PRO A 37 -18.23 -13.17 -0.97
C PRO A 37 -16.79 -13.36 -0.46
N TRP A 38 -15.82 -12.68 -1.07
CA TRP A 38 -14.41 -12.73 -0.69
C TRP A 38 -13.96 -11.50 0.10
N MET A 39 -14.87 -10.54 0.32
CA MET A 39 -14.59 -9.32 1.05
C MET A 39 -14.88 -9.48 2.54
N GLU A 40 -13.94 -9.06 3.37
CA GLU A 40 -14.03 -9.08 4.82
C GLU A 40 -13.82 -7.68 5.39
N VAL A 41 -14.53 -7.37 6.48
CA VAL A 41 -14.29 -6.13 7.22
C VAL A 41 -12.95 -6.24 7.93
N ALA A 42 -12.12 -5.21 7.79
CA ALA A 42 -10.79 -5.17 8.40
C ALA A 42 -10.84 -5.34 9.94
N PRO A 43 -10.04 -6.23 10.54
CA PRO A 43 -9.81 -6.21 11.98
C PRO A 43 -9.03 -4.94 12.36
N ALA A 44 -9.14 -4.52 13.63
CA ALA A 44 -8.28 -3.46 14.15
C ALA A 44 -6.96 -4.08 14.63
N ALA A 45 -5.83 -3.48 14.24
CA ALA A 45 -4.56 -3.79 14.86
C ALA A 45 -4.60 -3.43 16.36
N THR A 46 -3.97 -4.27 17.18
CA THR A 46 -3.78 -4.04 18.61
C THR A 46 -2.59 -3.10 18.85
N PRO A 47 -2.53 -2.41 20.01
CA PRO A 47 -1.36 -1.62 20.37
C PRO A 47 -0.06 -2.45 20.35
N TYR A 48 -0.13 -3.72 20.76
CA TYR A 48 1.01 -4.64 20.68
C TYR A 48 1.51 -4.82 19.24
N GLU A 49 0.61 -5.06 18.28
CA GLU A 49 0.98 -5.18 16.87
C GLU A 49 1.56 -3.86 16.34
N LEU A 50 0.95 -2.71 16.67
CA LEU A 50 1.43 -1.39 16.22
C LEU A 50 2.85 -1.09 16.72
N THR A 51 3.15 -1.42 17.98
CA THR A 51 4.45 -1.18 18.62
C THR A 51 5.59 -2.01 18.04
N ARG A 52 5.32 -2.92 17.09
CA ARG A 52 6.38 -3.61 16.34
C ARG A 52 7.14 -2.65 15.43
N ALA A 53 6.46 -1.67 14.84
CA ALA A 53 7.06 -0.69 13.94
C ALA A 53 7.11 0.74 14.53
N HIS A 54 6.24 1.02 15.50
CA HIS A 54 6.04 2.37 16.06
C HIS A 54 6.50 2.46 17.50
N ASP A 55 6.90 3.65 17.92
CA ASP A 55 7.19 3.93 19.32
C ASP A 55 5.91 3.80 20.17
N PRO A 56 5.96 3.12 21.33
CA PRO A 56 4.78 2.98 22.19
C PRO A 56 4.16 4.31 22.63
N ALA A 57 4.96 5.37 22.83
CA ALA A 57 4.42 6.67 23.18
C ALA A 57 3.66 7.30 22.00
N TYR A 58 4.15 7.11 20.77
CA TYR A 58 3.44 7.56 19.56
C TYR A 58 2.11 6.82 19.38
N VAL A 59 2.11 5.49 19.56
CA VAL A 59 0.88 4.67 19.49
C VAL A 59 -0.14 5.16 20.52
N ALA A 60 0.26 5.33 21.78
CA ALA A 60 -0.63 5.83 22.83
C ALA A 60 -1.19 7.22 22.47
N ALA A 61 -0.35 8.13 21.98
CA ALA A 61 -0.78 9.48 21.63
C ALA A 61 -1.81 9.53 20.48
N VAL A 62 -1.68 8.63 19.51
CA VAL A 62 -2.70 8.47 18.45
C VAL A 62 -4.01 7.92 19.04
N GLU A 63 -3.95 6.98 19.98
CA GLU A 63 -5.14 6.35 20.56
C GLU A 63 -5.92 7.25 21.52
N ASP A 64 -5.22 8.03 22.36
CA ASP A 64 -5.83 8.90 23.37
C ASP A 64 -6.03 10.35 22.93
N GLY A 65 -5.49 10.72 21.76
CA GLY A 65 -5.60 12.06 21.20
C GLY A 65 -4.65 13.10 21.77
N SER A 66 -3.60 12.66 22.47
CA SER A 66 -2.55 13.54 22.99
C SER A 66 -1.48 13.94 21.95
N LEU A 67 -1.66 13.60 20.66
CA LEU A 67 -0.81 14.09 19.58
C LEU A 67 -0.72 15.62 19.59
N ASP A 68 0.50 16.14 19.67
CA ASP A 68 0.74 17.57 19.60
C ASP A 68 0.35 18.14 18.22
N ALA A 69 0.14 19.46 18.18
CA ALA A 69 -0.29 20.13 16.96
C ALA A 69 0.74 20.01 15.81
N ARG A 70 2.02 19.77 16.13
CA ARG A 70 3.07 19.59 15.12
C ARG A 70 2.90 18.24 14.44
N SER A 71 2.76 17.17 15.21
CA SER A 71 2.56 15.80 14.74
C SER A 71 1.30 15.70 13.87
N GLN A 72 0.20 16.34 14.28
CA GLN A 72 -1.01 16.41 13.47
C GLN A 72 -0.80 17.13 12.13
N ARG A 73 0.03 18.19 12.09
CA ARG A 73 0.39 18.88 10.83
C ARG A 73 1.29 18.04 9.94
N GLU A 74 2.23 17.29 10.51
CA GLU A 74 3.12 16.39 9.78
C GLU A 74 2.32 15.24 9.14
N ILE A 75 1.38 14.65 9.88
CA ILE A 75 0.39 13.68 9.35
C ILE A 75 -0.48 14.33 8.27
N GLY A 76 -0.91 15.58 8.47
CA GLY A 76 -1.79 16.27 7.53
C GLY A 76 -3.25 15.80 7.59
N LEU A 77 -3.66 15.15 8.69
CA LEU A 77 -5.03 14.77 9.00
C LEU A 77 -5.36 15.25 10.42
N PRO A 78 -6.53 15.88 10.65
CA PRO A 78 -6.93 16.29 11.98
C PRO A 78 -7.21 15.05 12.84
N TRP A 79 -6.75 15.05 14.09
CA TRP A 79 -7.04 13.93 14.98
C TRP A 79 -8.53 13.83 15.29
N SER A 80 -9.04 12.60 15.28
CA SER A 80 -10.36 12.22 15.81
C SER A 80 -10.35 10.73 16.21
N LEU A 81 -11.35 10.30 16.96
CA LEU A 81 -11.52 8.88 17.30
C LEU A 81 -11.69 8.02 16.03
N GLU A 82 -12.38 8.54 15.02
CA GLU A 82 -12.56 7.89 13.72
C GLU A 82 -11.23 7.76 12.97
N LEU A 83 -10.34 8.77 13.04
CA LEU A 83 -9.00 8.65 12.47
C LEU A 83 -8.20 7.55 13.15
N ALA A 84 -8.20 7.51 14.49
CA ALA A 84 -7.47 6.51 15.25
C ALA A 84 -7.98 5.09 14.93
N GLU A 85 -9.29 4.88 15.00
CA GLU A 85 -9.91 3.58 14.68
C GLU A 85 -9.64 3.19 13.23
N ARG A 86 -9.87 4.09 12.25
CA ARG A 86 -9.60 3.80 10.85
C ARG A 86 -8.13 3.44 10.60
N SER A 87 -7.20 4.14 11.23
CA SER A 87 -5.77 3.87 11.09
C SER A 87 -5.41 2.48 11.60
N ARG A 88 -5.98 2.07 12.76
CA ARG A 88 -5.84 0.71 13.28
C ARG A 88 -6.44 -0.34 12.35
N ARG A 89 -7.57 -0.04 11.72
CA ARG A 89 -8.23 -0.92 10.74
C ARG A 89 -7.41 -1.07 9.47
N SER A 90 -6.79 0.00 9.00
CA SER A 90 -5.89 -0.05 7.84
C SER A 90 -4.70 -0.98 8.10
N VAL A 91 -4.08 -0.88 9.28
CA VAL A 91 -2.99 -1.78 9.68
C VAL A 91 -3.46 -3.23 9.84
N GLY A 92 -4.57 -3.43 10.55
CA GLY A 92 -5.13 -4.76 10.76
C GLY A 92 -5.56 -5.46 9.46
N ALA A 93 -6.04 -4.70 8.46
CA ALA A 93 -6.29 -5.20 7.12
C ALA A 93 -5.02 -5.72 6.44
N THR A 94 -3.89 -5.02 6.56
CA THR A 94 -2.62 -5.46 5.98
C THR A 94 -2.05 -6.69 6.70
N ILE A 95 -2.21 -6.78 8.03
CA ILE A 95 -1.87 -7.99 8.80
C ILE A 95 -2.74 -9.18 8.34
N ALA A 96 -4.05 -9.00 8.24
CA ALA A 96 -4.97 -10.05 7.79
C ALA A 96 -4.70 -10.47 6.34
N ALA A 97 -4.44 -9.51 5.44
CA ALA A 97 -4.03 -9.74 4.07
C ALA A 97 -2.73 -10.54 4.00
N SER A 98 -1.75 -10.26 4.88
CA SER A 98 -0.51 -11.02 4.97
C SER A 98 -0.74 -12.49 5.32
N ARG A 99 -1.56 -12.73 6.36
CA ARG A 99 -1.94 -14.10 6.76
C ARG A 99 -2.72 -14.82 5.65
N SER A 100 -3.62 -14.12 4.95
CA SER A 100 -4.36 -14.66 3.80
C SER A 100 -3.43 -14.99 2.62
N ALA A 101 -2.45 -14.13 2.33
CA ALA A 101 -1.49 -14.32 1.25
C ALA A 101 -0.65 -15.57 1.48
N LEU A 102 -0.16 -15.78 2.70
CA LEU A 102 0.64 -16.96 3.04
C LEU A 102 -0.16 -18.27 2.99
N GLN A 103 -1.49 -18.21 3.13
CA GLN A 103 -2.37 -19.37 3.03
C GLN A 103 -2.87 -19.63 1.61
N HIS A 104 -3.05 -18.57 0.80
CA HIS A 104 -3.79 -18.63 -0.45
C HIS A 104 -3.05 -18.02 -1.65
N GLY A 105 -1.77 -17.70 -1.50
CA GLY A 105 -0.93 -17.04 -2.50
C GLY A 105 -1.12 -15.53 -2.59
N CYS A 106 -2.29 -14.98 -2.28
CA CYS A 106 -2.53 -13.55 -2.28
C CYS A 106 -3.56 -13.09 -1.22
N GLY A 107 -3.35 -11.89 -0.68
CA GLY A 107 -4.31 -11.16 0.14
C GLY A 107 -4.28 -9.67 -0.21
N VAL A 108 -5.43 -9.01 -0.14
CA VAL A 108 -5.59 -7.63 -0.62
C VAL A 108 -6.13 -6.74 0.50
N ASN A 109 -5.49 -5.61 0.75
CA ASN A 109 -6.09 -4.50 1.50
C ASN A 109 -6.59 -3.46 0.48
N LEU A 110 -7.90 -3.17 0.46
CA LEU A 110 -8.50 -2.15 -0.41
C LEU A 110 -8.16 -0.71 0.05
N ALA A 111 -7.38 -0.56 1.11
CA ALA A 111 -6.73 0.66 1.54
C ALA A 111 -5.22 0.39 1.72
N GLY A 112 -4.64 0.80 2.86
CA GLY A 112 -3.25 0.50 3.20
C GLY A 112 -2.22 1.16 2.30
N GLY A 113 -0.96 0.72 2.43
CA GLY A 113 0.18 1.33 1.76
C GLY A 113 0.58 2.66 2.39
N THR A 114 0.47 2.76 3.72
CA THR A 114 0.73 3.99 4.47
C THR A 114 2.22 4.14 4.78
N HIS A 115 3.01 4.23 3.71
CA HIS A 115 4.47 4.08 3.72
C HIS A 115 5.29 5.24 4.32
N HIS A 116 4.68 6.40 4.57
CA HIS A 116 5.38 7.59 5.08
C HIS A 116 5.51 7.63 6.60
N ALA A 117 4.67 6.89 7.32
CA ALA A 117 4.75 6.88 8.78
C ALA A 117 6.08 6.26 9.22
N GLY A 118 6.87 7.01 9.98
CA GLY A 118 8.11 6.54 10.61
C GLY A 118 7.85 5.95 11.98
N ARG A 119 8.92 5.53 12.66
CA ARG A 119 8.82 4.92 14.00
C ARG A 119 8.19 5.86 15.05
N ASP A 120 8.61 7.12 15.04
CA ASP A 120 8.28 8.07 16.11
C ASP A 120 7.13 9.03 15.73
N GLY A 121 6.54 8.87 14.54
CA GLY A 121 5.49 9.77 14.06
C GLY A 121 4.97 9.44 12.66
N GLY A 122 3.73 9.87 12.41
CA GLY A 122 3.09 9.80 11.10
C GLY A 122 3.43 11.00 10.22
N ALA A 123 3.34 10.82 8.91
CA ALA A 123 3.64 11.84 7.92
C ALA A 123 2.84 11.61 6.63
N GLY A 124 2.60 12.66 5.83
CA GLY A 124 2.11 12.50 4.45
C GLY A 124 0.82 11.68 4.33
N PHE A 125 -0.16 11.96 5.19
CA PHE A 125 -1.43 11.24 5.34
C PHE A 125 -1.33 9.80 5.89
N CYS A 126 -0.13 9.36 6.31
CA CYS A 126 0.11 8.07 6.94
C CYS A 126 0.19 8.24 8.45
N VAL A 127 -0.73 7.64 9.20
CA VAL A 127 -0.71 7.63 10.67
C VAL A 127 0.22 6.52 11.16
N PHE A 128 -0.12 5.27 10.85
CA PHE A 128 0.74 4.11 11.12
C PHE A 128 1.24 3.51 9.81
N ASN A 129 2.46 2.99 9.82
CA ASN A 129 3.05 2.25 8.70
C ASN A 129 2.53 0.81 8.68
N ASP A 130 1.50 0.55 7.89
CA ASP A 130 0.86 -0.76 7.85
C ASP A 130 1.76 -1.85 7.27
N ILE A 131 2.60 -1.50 6.30
CA ILE A 131 3.57 -2.40 5.67
C ILE A 131 4.63 -2.84 6.67
N ALA A 132 5.26 -1.89 7.37
CA ALA A 132 6.32 -2.20 8.32
C ALA A 132 5.78 -3.01 9.52
N VAL A 133 4.59 -2.66 10.04
CA VAL A 133 3.95 -3.43 11.11
C VAL A 133 3.70 -4.87 10.67
N ALA A 134 3.05 -5.07 9.52
CA ALA A 134 2.71 -6.40 9.05
C ALA A 134 3.97 -7.22 8.71
N ALA A 135 4.98 -6.60 8.08
CA ALA A 135 6.24 -7.27 7.74
C ALA A 135 6.97 -7.78 8.98
N LEU A 136 7.18 -6.91 9.99
CA LEU A 136 7.85 -7.29 11.23
C LEU A 136 7.06 -8.35 11.99
N LEU A 137 5.73 -8.24 12.03
CA LEU A 137 4.89 -9.24 12.68
C LEU A 137 4.97 -10.61 11.97
N MET A 138 4.96 -10.67 10.64
CA MET A 138 5.11 -11.94 9.91
C MET A 138 6.48 -12.59 10.13
N LEU A 139 7.54 -11.79 10.31
CA LEU A 139 8.87 -12.29 10.67
C LEU A 139 8.92 -12.80 12.12
N ASP A 140 8.35 -12.05 13.06
CA ASP A 140 8.32 -12.40 14.49
C ASP A 140 7.49 -13.66 14.75
N GLU A 141 6.37 -13.82 14.03
CA GLU A 141 5.53 -15.02 14.06
C GLU A 141 6.13 -16.19 13.27
N ALA A 142 7.34 -16.04 12.70
CA ALA A 142 8.01 -17.02 11.84
C ALA A 142 7.15 -17.53 10.67
N ARG A 143 6.25 -16.66 10.16
CA ARG A 143 5.35 -16.94 9.04
C ARG A 143 5.97 -16.62 7.69
N ALA A 144 6.92 -15.68 7.67
CA ALA A 144 7.77 -15.37 6.53
C ALA A 144 9.24 -15.40 6.98
N ARG A 145 10.16 -15.66 6.05
CA ARG A 145 11.60 -15.67 6.33
C ARG A 145 12.32 -14.50 5.68
N ARG A 146 11.88 -14.09 4.49
CA ARG A 146 12.46 -12.98 3.73
C ARG A 146 11.35 -12.22 3.03
N ILE A 147 11.37 -10.91 3.23
CA ILE A 147 10.33 -10.01 2.75
C ILE A 147 10.90 -9.09 1.70
N LEU A 148 10.15 -8.90 0.62
CA LEU A 148 10.38 -7.84 -0.35
C LEU A 148 9.23 -6.84 -0.28
N VAL A 149 9.55 -5.57 -0.07
CA VAL A 149 8.60 -4.47 -0.27
C VAL A 149 8.84 -3.90 -1.65
N VAL A 150 7.84 -3.99 -2.53
CA VAL A 150 7.81 -3.34 -3.84
C VAL A 150 6.90 -2.13 -3.71
N ASP A 151 7.49 -0.94 -3.67
CA ASP A 151 6.77 0.32 -3.50
C ASP A 151 6.77 1.13 -4.81
N LEU A 152 5.62 1.12 -5.49
CA LEU A 152 5.42 1.82 -6.76
C LEU A 152 4.39 2.95 -6.65
N ASP A 153 4.19 3.47 -5.44
CA ASP A 153 3.65 4.80 -5.22
C ASP A 153 4.59 5.86 -5.82
N VAL A 154 4.05 7.01 -6.25
CA VAL A 154 4.87 8.07 -6.83
C VAL A 154 5.79 8.75 -5.81
N HIS A 155 5.46 8.66 -4.52
CA HIS A 155 6.24 9.17 -3.41
C HIS A 155 7.19 8.09 -2.88
N GLN A 156 8.37 8.49 -2.39
CA GLN A 156 9.26 7.51 -1.75
C GLN A 156 8.65 7.08 -0.40
N GLY A 157 8.53 5.78 -0.16
CA GLY A 157 8.17 5.20 1.14
C GLY A 157 9.27 5.33 2.20
N ASP A 158 9.61 6.56 2.57
CA ASP A 158 10.65 6.92 3.53
C ASP A 158 10.44 6.32 4.92
N GLY A 159 9.20 6.31 5.42
CA GLY A 159 8.86 5.68 6.69
C GLY A 159 9.16 4.18 6.67
N THR A 160 8.76 3.49 5.60
CA THR A 160 9.03 2.06 5.44
C THR A 160 10.53 1.78 5.29
N ALA A 161 11.26 2.59 4.52
CA ALA A 161 12.71 2.48 4.39
C ALA A 161 13.42 2.68 5.74
N ALA A 162 13.03 3.70 6.51
CA ALA A 162 13.61 4.01 7.81
C ALA A 162 13.39 2.86 8.82
N ILE A 163 12.16 2.34 8.91
CA ILE A 163 11.83 1.26 9.85
C ILE A 163 12.52 -0.04 9.45
N ALA A 164 12.61 -0.35 8.15
CA ALA A 164 13.22 -1.58 7.65
C ALA A 164 14.76 -1.59 7.72
N ALA A 165 15.42 -0.43 7.86
CA ALA A 165 16.88 -0.32 7.72
C ALA A 165 17.69 -1.21 8.68
N GLY A 166 17.14 -1.53 9.86
CA GLY A 166 17.77 -2.40 10.85
C GLY A 166 17.43 -3.89 10.72
N GLU A 167 16.59 -4.29 9.77
CA GLU A 167 16.08 -5.65 9.62
C GLU A 167 16.55 -6.26 8.29
N PRO A 168 17.64 -7.04 8.27
CA PRO A 168 18.23 -7.57 7.03
C PRO A 168 17.35 -8.59 6.30
N ARG A 169 16.27 -9.08 6.93
CA ARG A 169 15.28 -9.96 6.28
C ARG A 169 14.27 -9.19 5.44
N ILE A 170 14.24 -7.85 5.52
CA ILE A 170 13.37 -6.99 4.72
C ILE A 170 14.22 -6.26 3.68
N PHE A 171 13.89 -6.43 2.40
CA PHE A 171 14.48 -5.66 1.31
C PHE A 171 13.44 -4.68 0.77
N THR A 172 13.79 -3.40 0.66
CA THR A 172 12.91 -2.36 0.09
C THR A 172 13.33 -2.01 -1.32
N PHE A 173 12.40 -2.12 -2.26
CA PHE A 173 12.54 -1.66 -3.63
C PHE A 173 11.48 -0.59 -3.90
N SER A 174 11.91 0.60 -4.29
CA SER A 174 11.00 1.70 -4.62
C SER A 174 11.35 2.36 -5.96
N MET A 175 10.32 2.71 -6.74
CA MET A 175 10.45 3.57 -7.92
C MET A 175 9.51 4.77 -7.74
N HIS A 176 10.06 5.97 -7.67
CA HIS A 176 9.32 7.16 -7.27
C HIS A 176 9.78 8.40 -8.04
N GLY A 177 8.97 9.46 -8.02
CA GLY A 177 9.31 10.73 -8.64
C GLY A 177 10.51 11.41 -7.97
N GLU A 178 11.49 11.82 -8.77
CA GLU A 178 12.73 12.44 -8.27
C GLU A 178 12.45 13.77 -7.52
N ARG A 179 11.31 14.43 -7.80
CA ARG A 179 10.89 15.72 -7.21
C ARG A 179 9.61 15.63 -6.39
N ASN A 180 9.11 14.43 -6.15
CA ASN A 180 7.96 14.20 -5.28
C ASN A 180 8.37 14.25 -3.80
N PHE A 181 7.39 14.47 -2.93
CA PHE A 181 7.59 14.27 -1.49
C PHE A 181 8.03 12.82 -1.22
N PRO A 182 8.87 12.57 -0.20
CA PRO A 182 9.55 13.51 0.68
C PRO A 182 10.77 14.18 0.02
N PHE A 183 11.02 15.45 0.37
CA PHE A 183 12.16 16.20 -0.16
C PHE A 183 13.50 15.79 0.48
N ARG A 184 13.44 15.13 1.64
CA ARG A 184 14.60 14.49 2.26
C ARG A 184 14.42 12.98 2.12
N ARG A 185 15.17 12.40 1.19
CA ARG A 185 15.12 10.95 0.94
C ARG A 185 15.70 10.18 2.12
N VAL A 186 15.15 8.99 2.33
CA VAL A 186 15.71 7.95 3.20
C VAL A 186 16.17 6.82 2.30
N ALA A 187 17.43 6.40 2.43
CA ALA A 187 17.95 5.33 1.59
C ALA A 187 17.25 4.00 1.91
N GLY A 188 16.61 3.40 0.91
CA GLY A 188 16.14 2.02 0.91
C GLY A 188 17.22 1.05 0.41
N SER A 189 16.83 -0.19 0.11
CA SER A 189 17.76 -1.19 -0.44
C SER A 189 18.00 -1.01 -1.94
N LEU A 190 16.97 -0.62 -2.68
CA LEU A 190 17.02 -0.28 -4.10
C LEU A 190 16.02 0.85 -4.39
N ASP A 191 16.52 2.05 -4.62
CA ASP A 191 15.73 3.22 -5.00
C ASP A 191 16.01 3.61 -6.45
N ILE A 192 14.94 3.89 -7.19
CA ILE A 192 15.00 4.39 -8.58
C ILE A 192 14.25 5.73 -8.65
N ASP A 193 15.01 6.80 -8.86
CA ASP A 193 14.47 8.12 -9.13
C ASP A 193 13.97 8.21 -10.58
N LEU A 194 12.72 8.66 -10.75
CA LEU A 194 12.08 8.84 -12.05
C LEU A 194 11.89 10.35 -12.33
N PRO A 195 12.35 10.85 -13.48
CA PRO A 195 12.14 12.25 -13.87
C PRO A 195 10.64 12.60 -14.01
N ASP A 196 10.32 13.87 -13.78
CA ASP A 196 8.99 14.43 -14.04
C ASP A 196 8.55 14.11 -15.49
N GLY A 197 7.29 13.73 -15.67
CA GLY A 197 6.71 13.39 -16.96
C GLY A 197 7.09 11.99 -17.50
N THR A 198 7.76 11.15 -16.71
CA THR A 198 8.03 9.74 -17.11
C THR A 198 6.72 9.05 -17.48
N GLY A 199 6.62 8.60 -18.74
CA GLY A 199 5.47 7.86 -19.27
C GLY A 199 5.69 6.34 -19.28
N ASP A 200 4.71 5.62 -19.82
CA ASP A 200 4.61 4.15 -19.75
C ASP A 200 5.88 3.40 -20.18
N ALA A 201 6.44 3.70 -21.35
CA ALA A 201 7.58 2.96 -21.87
C ALA A 201 8.80 3.04 -20.96
N VAL A 202 9.20 4.25 -20.59
CA VAL A 202 10.37 4.51 -19.72
C VAL A 202 10.15 3.91 -18.33
N TYR A 203 8.94 4.07 -17.77
CA TYR A 203 8.60 3.49 -16.47
C TYR A 203 8.70 1.96 -16.49
N LEU A 204 8.06 1.31 -17.48
CA LEU A 204 8.00 -0.14 -17.56
C LEU A 204 9.38 -0.75 -17.86
N ASP A 205 10.23 -0.07 -18.63
CA ASP A 205 11.59 -0.53 -18.89
C ASP A 205 12.46 -0.45 -17.63
N ALA A 206 12.36 0.64 -16.86
CA ALA A 206 13.01 0.75 -15.56
C ALA A 206 12.54 -0.35 -14.59
N LEU A 207 11.24 -0.64 -14.55
CA LEU A 207 10.70 -1.71 -13.72
C LEU A 207 11.18 -3.10 -14.17
N ARG A 208 11.24 -3.36 -15.48
CA ARG A 208 11.75 -4.62 -16.03
C ARG A 208 13.23 -4.87 -15.71
N ASP A 209 14.03 -3.82 -15.58
CA ASP A 209 15.42 -3.93 -15.12
C ASP A 209 15.51 -4.14 -13.60
N ALA A 210 14.82 -3.29 -12.82
CA ALA A 210 14.99 -3.22 -11.38
C ALA A 210 14.30 -4.36 -10.62
N LEU A 211 13.10 -4.78 -11.05
CA LEU A 211 12.30 -5.78 -10.34
C LEU A 211 13.03 -7.15 -10.24
N PRO A 212 13.63 -7.71 -11.30
CA PRO A 212 14.42 -8.95 -11.18
C PRO A 212 15.58 -8.84 -10.21
N ARG A 213 16.25 -7.67 -10.15
CA ARG A 213 17.35 -7.41 -9.22
C ARG A 213 16.86 -7.42 -7.77
N ALA A 214 15.71 -6.81 -7.50
CA ALA A 214 15.08 -6.84 -6.18
C ALA A 214 14.72 -8.27 -5.73
N PHE A 215 14.09 -9.06 -6.62
CA PHE A 215 13.78 -10.47 -6.33
C PHE A 215 15.04 -11.32 -6.12
N ALA A 216 16.10 -11.11 -6.91
CA ALA A 216 17.35 -11.84 -6.77
C ALA A 216 18.08 -11.52 -5.45
N ALA A 217 18.06 -10.26 -5.03
CA ALA A 217 18.66 -9.83 -3.77
C ALA A 217 17.86 -10.32 -2.54
N ALA A 218 16.54 -10.10 -2.55
CA ALA A 218 15.67 -10.41 -1.42
C ALA A 218 15.37 -11.91 -1.30
N ARG A 219 15.22 -12.61 -2.43
CA ARG A 219 14.71 -13.99 -2.54
C ARG A 219 13.47 -14.20 -1.65
N PRO A 220 12.42 -13.38 -1.79
CA PRO A 220 11.36 -13.29 -0.79
C PRO A 220 10.47 -14.54 -0.80
N ASP A 221 9.90 -14.88 0.36
CA ASP A 221 8.73 -15.76 0.44
C ASP A 221 7.42 -14.98 0.70
N LEU A 222 7.51 -13.69 1.03
CA LEU A 222 6.39 -12.76 1.12
C LEU A 222 6.75 -11.42 0.47
N VAL A 223 5.86 -10.90 -0.38
CA VAL A 223 5.99 -9.62 -1.06
C VAL A 223 4.87 -8.70 -0.64
N PHE A 224 5.21 -7.49 -0.19
CA PHE A 224 4.26 -6.39 -0.06
C PHE A 224 4.36 -5.53 -1.31
N TYR A 225 3.26 -5.38 -2.04
CA TYR A 225 3.18 -4.54 -3.22
C TYR A 225 2.25 -3.35 -2.97
N LEU A 226 2.83 -2.15 -2.94
CA LEU A 226 2.09 -0.89 -2.86
C LEU A 226 1.81 -0.41 -4.29
N ALA A 227 0.59 -0.66 -4.75
CA ALA A 227 0.14 -0.34 -6.10
C ALA A 227 -0.49 1.05 -6.16
N GLY A 228 0.27 2.09 -5.78
CA GLY A 228 -0.21 3.48 -5.79
C GLY A 228 -0.79 3.87 -7.15
N ALA A 229 -1.92 4.58 -7.15
CA ALA A 229 -2.54 5.10 -8.37
C ALA A 229 -1.96 6.46 -8.81
N ASP A 230 -1.16 7.08 -7.97
CA ASP A 230 -0.62 8.42 -8.15
C ASP A 230 0.57 8.60 -9.13
N PRO A 231 1.14 7.55 -9.76
CA PRO A 231 1.94 7.75 -10.97
C PRO A 231 1.10 8.13 -12.20
N TYR A 232 -0.22 8.07 -12.11
CA TYR A 232 -1.14 8.41 -13.20
C TYR A 232 -0.98 9.86 -13.66
N ARG A 233 -1.00 10.09 -14.97
CA ARG A 233 -0.89 11.44 -15.57
C ARG A 233 -1.94 12.46 -15.11
N GLY A 234 -3.10 11.98 -14.64
CA GLY A 234 -4.18 12.83 -14.12
C GLY A 234 -4.18 12.95 -12.59
N ASP A 235 -3.14 12.45 -11.92
CA ASP A 235 -2.97 12.62 -10.48
C ASP A 235 -2.51 14.03 -10.15
N ARG A 236 -3.13 14.64 -9.12
CA ARG A 236 -2.84 16.03 -8.72
C ARG A 236 -1.62 16.17 -7.79
N LEU A 237 -1.14 15.06 -7.21
CA LEU A 237 0.01 15.02 -6.30
C LEU A 237 1.22 14.32 -6.94
N GLY A 238 1.00 13.45 -7.94
CA GLY A 238 2.05 12.87 -8.77
C GLY A 238 2.64 13.83 -9.81
N ARG A 239 3.84 13.50 -10.28
CA ARG A 239 4.53 14.23 -11.37
C ARG A 239 4.89 13.33 -12.56
N LEU A 240 4.49 12.07 -12.52
CA LEU A 240 4.69 11.11 -13.61
C LEU A 240 3.50 11.15 -14.57
N ALA A 241 3.62 10.45 -15.69
CA ALA A 241 2.66 10.54 -16.79
C ALA A 241 2.13 9.17 -17.23
N LEU A 242 1.94 8.22 -16.30
CA LEU A 242 1.47 6.88 -16.67
C LEU A 242 0.01 6.92 -17.14
N SER A 243 -0.29 6.04 -18.09
CA SER A 243 -1.65 5.77 -18.54
C SER A 243 -2.33 4.69 -17.69
N PHE A 244 -3.64 4.51 -17.87
CA PHE A 244 -4.36 3.37 -17.28
C PHE A 244 -3.74 2.04 -17.72
N ALA A 245 -3.37 1.93 -19.00
CA ALA A 245 -2.73 0.74 -19.55
C ALA A 245 -1.31 0.54 -18.98
N GLY A 246 -0.56 1.63 -18.78
CA GLY A 246 0.76 1.59 -18.15
C GLY A 246 0.72 1.09 -16.71
N LEU A 247 -0.24 1.59 -15.92
CA LEU A 247 -0.46 1.14 -14.54
C LEU A 247 -0.89 -0.33 -14.47
N ALA A 248 -1.82 -0.76 -15.34
CA ALA A 248 -2.22 -2.16 -15.44
C ALA A 248 -1.04 -3.08 -15.86
N ALA A 249 -0.19 -2.62 -16.78
CA ALA A 249 1.01 -3.35 -17.19
C ALA A 249 2.05 -3.44 -16.06
N ARG A 250 2.25 -2.35 -15.31
CA ARG A 250 3.09 -2.32 -14.10
C ARG A 250 2.61 -3.36 -13.10
N ASP A 251 1.32 -3.34 -12.76
CA ASP A 251 0.74 -4.24 -11.77
C ASP A 251 0.90 -5.70 -12.18
N ARG A 252 0.65 -6.00 -13.46
CA ARG A 252 0.86 -7.34 -14.04
C ARG A 252 2.31 -7.81 -13.90
N LEU A 253 3.30 -6.95 -14.21
CA LEU A 253 4.72 -7.32 -14.10
C LEU A 253 5.09 -7.75 -12.68
N VAL A 254 4.62 -7.02 -11.66
CA VAL A 254 4.89 -7.37 -10.25
C VAL A 254 4.19 -8.67 -9.86
N MET A 255 2.90 -8.80 -10.18
CA MET A 255 2.11 -9.98 -9.86
C MET A 255 2.66 -11.26 -10.52
N GLU A 256 3.06 -11.18 -11.79
CA GLU A 256 3.67 -12.29 -12.52
C GLU A 256 5.07 -12.62 -11.98
N ALA A 257 5.84 -11.63 -11.51
CA ALA A 257 7.09 -11.89 -10.81
C ALA A 257 6.87 -12.68 -9.52
N CYS A 258 5.90 -12.30 -8.69
CA CYS A 258 5.54 -13.07 -7.48
C CYS A 258 5.20 -14.53 -7.82
N ARG A 259 4.38 -14.76 -8.87
CA ARG A 259 4.04 -16.12 -9.32
C ARG A 259 5.26 -16.91 -9.80
N ARG A 260 6.14 -16.29 -10.59
CA ARG A 260 7.36 -16.95 -11.09
C ARG A 260 8.32 -17.34 -9.98
N HIS A 261 8.35 -16.57 -8.90
CA HIS A 261 9.22 -16.79 -7.74
C HIS A 261 8.55 -17.55 -6.59
N ASP A 262 7.31 -18.00 -6.76
CA ASP A 262 6.52 -18.68 -5.72
C ASP A 262 6.46 -17.89 -4.40
N ALA A 263 6.32 -16.56 -4.50
CA ALA A 263 6.25 -15.66 -3.35
C ALA A 263 4.81 -15.22 -3.11
N ALA A 264 4.36 -15.30 -1.85
CA ALA A 264 3.03 -14.83 -1.46
C ALA A 264 2.93 -13.31 -1.64
N LEU A 265 1.77 -12.82 -2.09
CA LEU A 265 1.55 -11.39 -2.41
C LEU A 265 0.54 -10.72 -1.49
N VAL A 266 0.97 -9.67 -0.80
CA VAL A 266 0.11 -8.71 -0.10
C VAL A 266 -0.01 -7.46 -0.97
N LEU A 267 -1.21 -7.15 -1.42
CA LEU A 267 -1.49 -5.98 -2.25
C LEU A 267 -2.13 -4.86 -1.41
N THR A 268 -1.62 -3.64 -1.53
CA THR A 268 -2.20 -2.43 -0.92
C THR A 268 -2.32 -1.31 -1.96
N MET A 269 -3.23 -0.36 -1.71
CA MET A 269 -3.64 0.65 -2.69
C MET A 269 -2.85 1.97 -2.60
N ALA A 270 -2.20 2.27 -1.47
CA ALA A 270 -1.36 3.43 -1.25
C ALA A 270 -2.00 4.77 -1.72
N GLY A 271 -1.20 5.63 -2.35
CA GLY A 271 -1.57 6.91 -2.93
C GLY A 271 -2.53 6.80 -4.12
N GLY A 272 -3.08 7.94 -4.51
CA GLY A 272 -4.10 8.04 -5.54
C GLY A 272 -5.04 9.19 -5.25
N TYR A 273 -4.98 10.20 -6.12
CA TYR A 273 -5.49 11.54 -5.92
C TYR A 273 -5.98 12.16 -7.24
N ALA A 274 -6.24 11.35 -8.26
CA ALA A 274 -6.71 11.80 -9.56
C ALA A 274 -7.97 12.67 -9.45
N ASP A 275 -8.07 13.64 -10.35
CA ASP A 275 -9.26 14.49 -10.53
C ASP A 275 -9.73 14.34 -12.00
N PRO A 276 -10.87 13.68 -12.26
CA PRO A 276 -11.88 13.22 -11.28
C PRO A 276 -11.45 12.00 -10.46
N ILE A 277 -11.95 11.88 -9.22
CA ILE A 277 -11.63 10.76 -8.32
C ILE A 277 -11.98 9.38 -8.89
N ALA A 278 -12.93 9.33 -9.81
CA ALA A 278 -13.32 8.14 -10.55
C ALA A 278 -12.14 7.47 -11.29
N ASP A 279 -11.12 8.24 -11.69
CA ASP A 279 -9.91 7.71 -12.33
C ASP A 279 -9.08 6.89 -11.33
N THR A 280 -8.89 7.40 -10.11
CA THR A 280 -8.21 6.66 -9.02
C THR A 280 -8.95 5.35 -8.73
N VAL A 281 -10.29 5.41 -8.60
CA VAL A 281 -11.11 4.23 -8.33
C VAL A 281 -11.03 3.22 -9.48
N THR A 282 -10.94 3.68 -10.73
CA THR A 282 -10.81 2.82 -11.91
C THR A 282 -9.46 2.12 -11.94
N ILE A 283 -8.36 2.83 -11.65
CA ILE A 283 -7.01 2.24 -11.54
C ILE A 283 -7.00 1.17 -10.45
N GLN A 284 -7.42 1.53 -9.24
CA GLN A 284 -7.38 0.62 -8.09
C GLN A 284 -8.27 -0.60 -8.29
N ALA A 285 -9.46 -0.43 -8.87
CA ALA A 285 -10.34 -1.56 -9.20
C ALA A 285 -9.71 -2.48 -10.24
N GLU A 286 -9.01 -1.93 -11.25
CA GLU A 286 -8.27 -2.71 -12.25
C GLU A 286 -7.13 -3.50 -11.61
N THR A 287 -6.34 -2.88 -10.72
CA THR A 287 -5.30 -3.58 -9.94
C THR A 287 -5.88 -4.77 -9.16
N VAL A 288 -6.99 -4.57 -8.45
CA VAL A 288 -7.65 -5.63 -7.67
C VAL A 288 -8.19 -6.72 -8.60
N ARG A 289 -8.78 -6.35 -9.74
CA ARG A 289 -9.28 -7.29 -10.75
C ARG A 289 -8.15 -8.16 -11.29
N LEU A 290 -7.00 -7.58 -11.63
CA LEU A 290 -5.81 -8.31 -12.10
C LEU A 290 -5.30 -9.30 -11.04
N ALA A 291 -5.25 -8.88 -9.77
CA ALA A 291 -4.87 -9.77 -8.67
C ALA A 291 -5.87 -10.95 -8.54
N CYS A 292 -7.17 -10.68 -8.62
CA CYS A 292 -8.20 -11.73 -8.60
C CYS A 292 -8.12 -12.66 -9.81
N GLN A 293 -7.80 -12.17 -11.00
CA GLN A 293 -7.58 -13.03 -12.18
C GLN A 293 -6.37 -13.95 -12.02
N LEU A 294 -5.28 -13.44 -11.43
CA LEU A 294 -4.02 -14.16 -11.31
C LEU A 294 -3.95 -15.05 -10.06
N PHE A 295 -4.67 -14.75 -8.98
CA PHE A 295 -4.56 -15.47 -7.70
C PHE A 295 -5.90 -15.93 -7.13
N GLY A 296 -7.02 -15.58 -7.78
CA GLY A 296 -8.34 -15.99 -7.37
C GLY A 296 -8.55 -17.50 -7.51
N ASP A 297 -9.46 -18.03 -6.71
CA ASP A 297 -9.93 -19.40 -6.87
C ASP A 297 -10.75 -19.56 -8.18
N ALA A 298 -11.21 -20.79 -8.43
CA ALA A 298 -11.97 -21.14 -9.62
C ALA A 298 -13.28 -20.34 -9.81
N ALA A 299 -13.79 -19.67 -8.77
CA ALA A 299 -14.96 -18.81 -8.86
C ALA A 299 -14.59 -17.32 -8.98
N LEU A 300 -13.62 -16.84 -8.18
CA LEU A 300 -13.22 -15.44 -8.15
C LEU A 300 -12.49 -14.99 -9.42
N GLY A 301 -11.58 -15.80 -9.94
CA GLY A 301 -10.82 -15.47 -11.15
C GLY A 301 -11.72 -15.21 -12.36
N PRO A 302 -12.64 -16.13 -12.69
CA PRO A 302 -13.61 -15.91 -13.76
C PRO A 302 -14.59 -14.76 -13.50
N ALA A 303 -14.99 -14.53 -12.24
CA ALA A 303 -15.84 -13.39 -11.89
C ALA A 303 -15.14 -12.07 -12.22
N ALA A 304 -13.90 -11.88 -11.75
CA ALA A 304 -13.11 -10.70 -12.06
C ALA A 304 -12.89 -10.49 -13.57
N ALA A 305 -12.74 -11.58 -14.34
CA ALA A 305 -12.53 -11.49 -15.79
C ALA A 305 -13.74 -10.99 -16.59
N ARG A 306 -14.97 -11.18 -16.09
CA ARG A 306 -16.19 -10.71 -16.77
C ARG A 306 -16.49 -9.22 -16.56
N HIS A 307 -15.77 -8.58 -15.65
CA HIS A 307 -15.97 -7.18 -15.27
C HIS A 307 -14.80 -6.27 -15.68
N GLY A 308 -13.92 -6.75 -16.57
CA GLY A 308 -12.81 -5.98 -17.16
C GLY A 308 -13.13 -5.41 -18.53
#